data_AF-A0A969BA72-F1
#
_entry.id   AF-A0A969BA72-F1
#
_cell.length_a   1.000
_cell.length_b   1.000
_cell.length_c   1.000
_cell.angle_alpha   90.00
_cell.angle_beta   90.00
_cell.angle_gamma   90.00
#
_symmetry.space_group_name_H-M   'P 1'
#
loop_
_entity.id
_entity.type
_entity.pdbx_description
1 polymer ?
#
loop_
_entity_poly.entity_id
_entity_poly.type
_entity_poly.pdbx_seq_one_letter_code
_entity_poly.pdbx_strand_id
1 'polypeptide(L)'
;MSSIPKFFSISPKEAEVLDPQERLFLQHAWMAVEDAGYTRATLQIPHGSNLPGQVGVYVGVMYSEYQLFGAEISQLGKRMAFANSQSDVANRVSFVLNVHGPSITLDTMCSSSLTSIDLACQDLKHGRTDLAIAGG
;
A
#
# COMPACT_ATOMS: atom_id res chain seq x y z
N MET A 1 2.79 18.26 -14.64
CA MET A 1 3.11 17.20 -13.66
C MET A 1 4.08 16.22 -14.29
N SER A 2 5.30 16.08 -13.75
CA SER A 2 6.11 14.89 -13.98
C SER A 2 5.27 13.65 -13.64
N SER A 3 5.31 12.62 -14.48
CA SER A 3 4.52 11.39 -14.28
C SER A 3 4.81 10.82 -12.90
N ILE A 4 3.80 10.81 -12.02
CA ILE A 4 3.80 10.27 -10.65
C ILE A 4 4.61 8.96 -10.48
N PRO A 5 4.63 8.03 -11.46
CA PRO A 5 5.53 6.87 -11.41
C PRO A 5 7.01 7.20 -11.15
N LYS A 6 7.57 8.21 -11.81
CA LYS A 6 8.99 8.59 -11.65
C LYS A 6 9.29 9.10 -10.24
N PHE A 7 8.34 9.77 -9.61
CA PHE A 7 8.48 10.25 -8.23
C PHE A 7 8.65 9.07 -7.26
N PHE A 8 7.92 7.99 -7.48
CA PHE A 8 8.00 6.76 -6.68
C PHE A 8 9.03 5.75 -7.20
N SER A 9 9.94 6.16 -8.10
CA SER A 9 10.93 5.28 -8.73
C SER A 9 10.33 4.06 -9.46
N ILE A 10 9.08 4.19 -9.93
CA ILE A 10 8.39 3.20 -10.75
C ILE A 10 8.80 3.44 -12.21
N SER A 11 9.34 2.40 -12.84
CA SER A 11 9.80 2.48 -14.23
C SER A 11 8.61 2.64 -15.20
N PRO A 12 8.78 3.23 -16.40
CA PRO A 12 7.68 3.34 -17.37
C PRO A 12 7.04 1.97 -17.71
N LYS A 13 7.87 0.94 -17.86
CA LYS A 13 7.43 -0.43 -18.14
C LYS A 13 6.62 -1.04 -16.98
N GLU A 14 7.00 -0.73 -15.75
CA GLU A 14 6.26 -1.16 -14.56
C GLU A 14 4.95 -0.38 -14.43
N ALA A 15 4.96 0.92 -14.71
CA ALA A 15 3.78 1.77 -14.65
C ALA A 15 2.68 1.37 -15.67
N GLU A 16 3.05 0.73 -16.79
CA GLU A 16 2.12 0.23 -17.80
C GLU A 16 1.28 -0.97 -17.31
N VAL A 17 1.82 -1.74 -16.37
CA VAL A 17 1.18 -2.97 -15.86
C VAL A 17 0.79 -2.87 -14.40
N LEU A 18 1.04 -1.73 -13.75
CA LEU A 18 0.72 -1.48 -12.35
C LEU A 18 -0.80 -1.38 -12.18
N ASP A 19 -1.34 -2.06 -11.16
CA ASP A 19 -2.76 -1.97 -10.84
C ASP A 19 -3.12 -0.49 -10.52
N PRO A 20 -4.14 0.09 -11.17
CA PRO A 20 -4.61 1.43 -10.84
C PRO A 20 -4.90 1.63 -9.35
N GLN A 21 -5.39 0.60 -8.64
CA GLN A 21 -5.67 0.63 -7.21
C GLN A 21 -4.39 0.83 -6.40
N GLU A 22 -3.33 0.08 -6.72
CA GLU A 22 -2.02 0.22 -6.10
C GLU A 22 -1.43 1.62 -6.31
N ARG A 23 -1.55 2.14 -7.54
CA ARG A 23 -1.10 3.48 -7.89
C ARG A 23 -1.87 4.58 -7.15
N LEU A 24 -3.19 4.44 -7.03
CA LEU A 24 -4.05 5.42 -6.36
C LEU A 24 -3.82 5.40 -4.86
N PHE A 25 -3.77 4.21 -4.26
CA PHE A 25 -3.53 4.07 -2.84
C PHE A 25 -2.16 4.63 -2.44
N LEU A 26 -1.11 4.35 -3.21
CA LEU A 26 0.22 4.91 -2.98
C LEU A 26 0.23 6.45 -2.96
N GLN A 27 -0.51 7.08 -3.88
CA GLN A 27 -0.62 8.54 -3.92
C GLN A 27 -1.34 9.09 -2.69
N HIS A 28 -2.45 8.47 -2.28
CA HIS A 28 -3.21 8.93 -1.13
C HIS A 28 -2.49 8.66 0.19
N ALA A 29 -1.79 7.53 0.32
CA ALA A 29 -0.93 7.27 1.46
C ALA A 29 0.18 8.32 1.56
N TRP A 30 0.81 8.70 0.45
CA TRP A 30 1.81 9.78 0.42
C TRP A 30 1.20 11.12 0.85
N MET A 31 0.07 11.51 0.26
CA MET A 31 -0.62 12.76 0.60
C MET A 31 -1.05 12.79 2.07
N ALA A 32 -1.53 11.67 2.61
CA ALA A 32 -1.93 11.57 4.02
C ALA A 32 -0.73 11.71 4.97
N VAL A 33 0.43 11.16 4.60
CA VAL A 33 1.68 11.34 5.34
C VAL A 33 2.11 12.81 5.34
N GLU A 34 2.05 13.48 4.18
CA GLU A 34 2.37 14.90 4.06
C GLU A 34 1.37 15.79 4.83
N ASP A 35 0.08 15.50 4.73
CA ASP A 35 -0.99 16.21 5.44
C ASP A 35 -0.83 16.11 6.97
N ALA A 36 -0.41 14.94 7.46
CA ALA A 36 -0.08 14.73 8.86
C ALA A 36 1.24 15.40 9.30
N GLY A 37 1.96 16.07 8.40
CA GLY A 37 3.24 16.74 8.68
C GLY A 37 4.45 15.81 8.79
N TYR A 38 4.31 14.56 8.31
CA TYR A 38 5.40 13.59 8.30
C TYR A 38 6.14 13.61 6.96
N THR A 39 7.39 13.17 7.01
CA THR A 39 8.24 12.87 5.85
C THR A 39 8.75 11.44 6.00
N ARG A 40 9.27 10.85 4.92
CA ARG A 40 9.94 9.54 4.99
C ARG A 40 11.00 9.48 6.10
N ALA A 41 11.75 10.56 6.31
CA ALA A 41 12.77 10.64 7.33
C ALA A 41 12.18 10.70 8.75
N THR A 42 11.09 11.45 8.96
CA THR A 42 10.46 11.54 10.29
C THR A 42 9.72 10.26 10.67
N LEU A 43 9.21 9.49 9.70
CA LEU A 43 8.66 8.14 9.94
C LEU A 43 9.71 7.14 10.45
N GLN A 44 11.01 7.40 10.24
CA GLN A 44 12.09 6.56 10.78
C GLN A 44 12.42 6.86 12.25
N ILE A 45 11.89 7.94 12.82
CA ILE A 45 12.19 8.30 14.21
C ILE A 45 11.53 7.25 15.11
N PRO A 46 12.28 6.53 15.95
CA PRO A 46 11.71 5.55 16.86
C PRO A 46 10.74 6.22 17.85
N HIS A 47 9.64 5.54 18.14
CA HIS A 47 8.66 5.96 19.15
C HIS A 47 8.56 4.91 20.26
N GLY A 48 7.37 4.37 20.55
CA GLY A 48 7.14 3.45 21.67
C GLY A 48 7.97 2.16 21.58
N SER A 49 8.15 1.62 20.38
CA SER A 49 8.87 0.37 20.12
C SER A 49 10.41 0.48 20.22
N ASN A 50 10.98 1.69 20.22
CA ASN A 50 12.42 1.97 20.01
C ASN A 50 13.02 1.41 18.70
N LEU A 51 12.19 0.97 17.74
CA LEU A 51 12.62 0.57 16.40
C LEU A 51 12.26 1.66 15.38
N PRO A 52 13.12 1.93 14.38
CA PRO A 52 12.82 2.90 13.34
C PRO A 52 11.72 2.38 12.41
N GLY A 53 10.87 3.28 11.90
CA GLY A 53 9.94 2.94 10.83
C GLY A 53 8.79 2.04 11.25
N GLN A 54 8.45 1.94 12.55
CA GLN A 54 7.32 1.15 13.05
C GLN A 54 5.98 1.83 12.72
N VAL A 55 5.68 1.87 11.42
CA VAL A 55 4.43 2.33 10.84
C VAL A 55 3.79 1.13 10.14
N GLY A 56 2.59 0.78 10.55
CA GLY A 56 1.79 -0.26 9.91
C GLY A 56 1.03 0.30 8.72
N VAL A 57 0.80 -0.52 7.70
CA VAL A 57 0.02 -0.22 6.50
C VAL A 57 -1.08 -1.25 6.37
N TYR A 58 -2.33 -0.82 6.50
CA TYR A 58 -3.52 -1.67 6.52
C TYR A 58 -4.46 -1.23 5.41
N VAL A 59 -4.68 -2.07 4.41
CA VAL A 59 -5.41 -1.69 3.21
C VAL A 59 -6.58 -2.64 2.99
N GLY A 60 -7.78 -2.07 2.95
CA GLY A 60 -8.96 -2.76 2.46
C GLY A 60 -8.96 -2.75 0.94
N VAL A 61 -8.92 -3.90 0.29
CA VAL A 61 -9.02 -3.99 -1.17
C VAL A 61 -10.16 -4.94 -1.49
N MET A 62 -11.16 -4.44 -2.21
CA MET A 62 -12.25 -5.23 -2.75
C MET A 62 -12.09 -5.16 -4.28
N TYR A 63 -12.18 -6.30 -4.96
CA TYR A 63 -12.05 -6.47 -6.42
C TYR A 63 -10.62 -6.63 -6.98
N SER A 64 -10.45 -7.69 -7.78
CA SER A 64 -9.23 -8.01 -8.53
C SER A 64 -9.52 -8.15 -10.03
N GLU A 65 -10.36 -7.26 -10.57
CA GLU A 65 -10.72 -7.25 -12.00
C GLU A 65 -9.48 -7.12 -12.88
N TYR A 66 -8.47 -6.36 -12.46
CA TYR A 66 -7.22 -6.19 -13.20
C TYR A 66 -6.40 -7.49 -13.32
N GLN A 67 -6.46 -8.35 -12.29
CA GLN A 67 -5.83 -9.68 -12.34
C GLN A 67 -6.56 -10.61 -13.33
N LEU A 68 -7.90 -10.53 -13.39
CA LEU A 68 -8.72 -11.30 -14.32
C LEU A 68 -8.40 -10.92 -15.78
N PHE A 69 -8.29 -9.63 -16.10
CA PHE A 69 -7.85 -9.17 -17.42
C PHE A 69 -6.46 -9.70 -17.80
N GLY A 70 -5.54 -9.76 -16.84
CA GLY A 70 -4.21 -10.30 -17.07
C GLY A 70 -4.16 -11.80 -17.36
N ALA A 71 -5.03 -12.56 -16.70
CA ALA A 71 -5.20 -13.98 -16.96
C ALA A 71 -5.77 -14.23 -18.36
N GLU A 72 -6.79 -13.47 -18.77
CA GLU A 72 -7.38 -13.56 -20.11
C GLU A 72 -6.37 -13.27 -21.22
N ILE A 73 -5.55 -12.21 -21.08
CA ILE A 73 -4.52 -11.88 -22.08
C ILE A 73 -3.41 -12.94 -22.12
N SER A 74 -3.06 -13.52 -20.97
CA SER A 74 -2.10 -14.63 -20.89
C SER A 74 -2.58 -15.88 -21.63
N GLN A 75 -3.88 -16.17 -21.59
CA GLN A 75 -4.48 -17.28 -22.35
C GLN A 75 -4.42 -17.04 -23.87
N LEU A 76 -4.37 -15.79 -24.33
CA LEU A 76 -4.22 -15.41 -25.74
C LEU A 76 -2.75 -15.49 -26.25
N GLY A 77 -1.85 -16.12 -25.49
CA GLY A 77 -0.45 -16.36 -25.89
C GLY A 77 0.48 -15.16 -25.70
N LYS A 78 -0.03 -14.01 -25.23
CA LYS A 78 0.78 -12.89 -24.78
C LYS A 78 1.09 -13.09 -23.30
N ARG A 79 2.29 -13.57 -22.98
CA ARG A 79 2.75 -13.75 -21.60
C ARG A 79 2.97 -12.39 -20.94
N MET A 80 1.89 -11.70 -20.57
CA MET A 80 1.93 -10.54 -19.68
C MET A 80 1.78 -11.06 -18.27
N ALA A 81 2.89 -11.09 -17.53
CA ALA A 81 2.85 -11.39 -16.11
C ALA A 81 2.22 -10.18 -15.40
N PHE A 82 0.90 -10.13 -15.32
CA PHE A 82 0.20 -9.32 -14.32
C PHE A 82 0.39 -10.03 -12.98
N ALA A 83 1.60 -9.89 -12.42
CA ALA A 83 1.97 -10.44 -11.13
C ALA A 83 1.58 -9.47 -10.00
N ASN A 84 0.42 -8.82 -10.12
CA ASN A 84 -0.04 -7.86 -9.12
C ASN A 84 -0.92 -8.63 -8.14
N SER A 85 -0.36 -9.00 -6.99
CA SER A 85 -1.13 -9.53 -5.87
C SER A 85 -1.87 -8.39 -5.17
N GLN A 86 -3.02 -8.64 -4.55
CA GLN A 86 -3.71 -7.63 -3.73
C GLN A 86 -2.80 -7.12 -2.58
N SER A 87 -1.87 -7.96 -2.13
CA SER A 87 -0.85 -7.59 -1.14
C SER A 87 0.04 -6.44 -1.59
N ASP A 88 0.19 -6.23 -2.89
CA ASP A 88 1.14 -5.24 -3.44
C ASP A 88 0.67 -3.81 -3.16
N VAL A 89 -0.64 -3.60 -3.02
CA VAL A 89 -1.22 -2.29 -2.62
C VAL A 89 -0.65 -1.83 -1.27
N ALA A 90 -0.61 -2.70 -0.26
CA ALA A 90 0.00 -2.40 1.03
C ALA A 90 1.53 -2.41 0.96
N ASN A 91 2.11 -3.45 0.35
CA ASN A 91 3.55 -3.66 0.34
C ASN A 91 4.31 -2.57 -0.40
N ARG A 92 3.74 -2.02 -1.48
CA ARG A 92 4.38 -0.93 -2.21
C ARG A 92 4.41 0.36 -1.39
N VAL A 93 3.36 0.67 -0.64
CA VAL A 93 3.39 1.79 0.31
C VAL A 93 4.48 1.57 1.35
N SER A 94 4.54 0.38 1.95
CA SER A 94 5.57 0.02 2.91
C SER A 94 6.98 0.20 2.34
N PHE A 95 7.21 -0.29 1.12
CA PHE A 95 8.48 -0.18 0.42
C PHE A 95 8.85 1.28 0.10
N VAL A 96 7.93 2.04 -0.50
CA VAL A 96 8.18 3.42 -0.91
C VAL A 96 8.41 4.32 0.29
N LEU A 97 7.62 4.18 1.35
CA LEU A 97 7.79 4.97 2.58
C LEU A 97 8.93 4.46 3.46
N ASN A 98 9.49 3.29 3.16
CA ASN A 98 10.50 2.59 3.95
C ASN A 98 10.02 2.32 5.38
N VAL A 99 8.82 1.78 5.54
CA VAL A 99 8.26 1.44 6.85
C VAL A 99 8.23 -0.07 7.08
N HIS A 100 8.30 -0.46 8.34
CA HIS A 100 8.64 -1.81 8.79
C HIS A 100 7.60 -2.40 9.77
N GLY A 101 6.50 -1.69 10.02
CA GLY A 101 5.35 -2.24 10.74
C GLY A 101 4.58 -3.27 9.91
N PRO A 102 3.44 -3.78 10.42
CA PRO A 102 2.59 -4.71 9.69
C PRO A 102 2.17 -4.15 8.32
N SER A 103 2.28 -4.94 7.25
CA SER A 103 1.88 -4.55 5.88
C SER A 103 0.82 -5.54 5.41
N ILE A 104 -0.45 -5.15 5.52
CA ILE A 104 -1.59 -6.06 5.44
C ILE A 104 -2.60 -5.54 4.43
N THR A 105 -2.96 -6.37 3.46
CA THR A 105 -4.18 -6.21 2.66
C THR A 105 -5.26 -7.15 3.20
N LEU A 106 -6.49 -6.67 3.29
CA LEU A 106 -7.64 -7.44 3.73
C LEU A 106 -8.86 -7.25 2.83
N ASP A 107 -9.64 -8.31 2.70
CA ASP A 107 -10.91 -8.33 1.97
C ASP A 107 -12.00 -8.89 2.89
N THR A 108 -12.81 -8.00 3.47
CA THR A 108 -14.06 -8.32 4.15
C THR A 108 -15.25 -7.73 3.37
N MET A 109 -15.15 -7.75 2.03
CA MET A 109 -16.12 -7.19 1.09
C MET A 109 -16.37 -5.70 1.37
N CYS A 110 -17.63 -5.26 1.46
CA CYS A 110 -17.99 -3.85 1.64
C CYS A 110 -17.46 -3.22 2.94
N SER A 111 -16.95 -4.02 3.88
CA SER A 111 -16.43 -3.55 5.15
C SER A 111 -14.91 -3.42 5.19
N SER A 112 -14.19 -3.78 4.11
CA SER A 112 -12.71 -3.90 4.12
C SER A 112 -11.99 -2.67 4.63
N SER A 113 -12.39 -1.46 4.21
CA SER A 113 -11.75 -0.21 4.65
C SER A 113 -12.03 0.12 6.12
N LEU A 114 -13.22 -0.21 6.62
CA LEU A 114 -13.53 -0.01 8.05
C LEU A 114 -12.80 -1.05 8.91
N THR A 115 -12.73 -2.29 8.45
CA THR A 115 -11.97 -3.36 9.10
C THR A 115 -10.47 -3.04 9.13
N SER A 116 -9.93 -2.38 8.10
CA SER A 116 -8.51 -2.00 8.06
C SER A 116 -8.19 -0.94 9.11
N ILE A 117 -9.08 0.05 9.28
CA ILE A 117 -9.00 1.07 10.32
C ILE A 117 -9.12 0.44 11.72
N ASP A 118 -10.07 -0.47 11.92
CA ASP A 118 -10.26 -1.15 13.19
C ASP A 118 -9.00 -1.94 13.59
N LEU A 119 -8.45 -2.74 12.67
CA LEU A 119 -7.22 -3.50 12.90
C LEU A 119 -6.02 -2.59 13.21
N ALA A 120 -5.85 -1.50 12.46
CA ALA A 120 -4.81 -0.50 12.72
C ALA A 120 -4.94 0.11 14.12
N CYS A 121 -6.17 0.46 14.53
CA CYS A 121 -6.45 0.97 15.87
C CYS A 121 -6.12 -0.05 16.95
N GLN A 122 -6.42 -1.33 16.72
CA GLN A 122 -6.08 -2.41 17.65
C GLN A 122 -4.56 -2.56 17.78
N ASP A 123 -3.82 -2.57 16.67
CA ASP A 123 -2.36 -2.74 16.70
C ASP A 123 -1.64 -1.56 17.34
N LEU A 124 -2.13 -0.33 17.15
CA LEU A 124 -1.67 0.86 17.88
C LEU A 124 -1.90 0.71 19.40
N LYS A 125 -3.10 0.31 19.83
CA LYS A 125 -3.44 0.13 21.25
C LYS A 125 -2.59 -0.94 21.94
N HIS A 126 -2.22 -1.99 21.21
CA HIS A 126 -1.38 -3.07 21.72
C HIS A 126 0.12 -2.80 21.57
N GLY A 127 0.52 -1.67 21.01
CA GLY A 127 1.93 -1.33 20.80
C GLY A 127 2.65 -2.22 19.78
N ARG A 128 1.90 -2.85 18.85
CA ARG A 128 2.49 -3.62 17.73
C ARG A 128 3.09 -2.70 16.66
N THR A 129 2.56 -1.49 16.56
CA THR A 129 3.04 -0.43 15.69
C THR A 129 2.93 0.90 16.42
N ASP A 130 3.78 1.86 16.08
CA ASP A 130 3.80 3.19 16.70
C ASP A 130 2.93 4.20 15.93
N LEU A 131 2.83 4.01 14.61
CA LEU A 131 1.98 4.77 13.69
C LEU A 131 1.25 3.79 12.76
N ALA A 132 0.19 4.26 12.10
CA ALA A 132 -0.52 3.44 11.12
C ALA A 132 -1.08 4.27 9.96
N ILE A 133 -1.00 3.72 8.75
CA ILE A 133 -1.72 4.14 7.56
C ILE A 133 -2.83 3.12 7.34
N ALA A 134 -4.09 3.55 7.36
CA ALA A 134 -5.24 2.66 7.18
C ALA A 134 -6.26 3.27 6.21
N GLY A 135 -6.81 2.45 5.33
CA GLY A 135 -7.82 2.88 4.35
C GLY A 135 -8.25 1.75 3.43
N GLY A 136 -8.86 2.12 2.30
CA GLY A 136 -9.27 1.22 1.21
C GLY A 136 -9.94 1.98 0.08
#